data_AF-V7AKE4-F1
#
_entry.id   AF-V7AKE4-F1
#
_cell.length_a   1.000
_cell.length_b   1.000
_cell.length_c   1.000
_cell.angle_alpha   90.00
_cell.angle_beta   90.00
_cell.angle_gamma   90.00
#
_symmetry.space_group_name_H-M   'P 1'
#
loop_
_entity.id
_entity.type
_entity.pdbx_description
1 polymer ?
#
loop_
_entity_poly.entity_id
_entity_poly.type
_entity_poly.pdbx_seq_one_letter_code
_entity_poly.pdbx_strand_id
1 'polypeptide(L)'
;MASVRLAPLVLFVLATSIMFSVKNIEAADCSGACSVFEKPPCRSRDCFCIPMGIFVGVCISPFGLSAAAKMIDEHPNLCKSDEECMKKGSGNFCAPYPNHYMNYGWCFNFGSDELKGFLAMARAISK
;
A
#
# COMPACT_ATOMS: atom_id res chain seq x y z
N MET A 1 26.06 -27.16 52.86
CA MET A 1 25.54 -25.84 52.42
C MET A 1 25.74 -25.74 50.92
N ALA A 2 24.72 -26.15 50.15
CA ALA A 2 24.76 -26.27 48.69
C ALA A 2 24.10 -25.03 48.05
N SER A 3 24.68 -23.86 48.26
CA SER A 3 24.02 -22.60 47.92
C SER A 3 25.00 -21.56 47.39
N VAL A 4 25.84 -21.90 46.41
CA VAL A 4 26.67 -20.86 45.77
C VAL A 4 26.94 -21.12 44.29
N ARG A 5 25.98 -21.61 43.49
CA ARG A 5 26.09 -21.54 42.00
C ARG A 5 24.76 -21.30 41.26
N LEU A 6 23.69 -20.92 41.95
CA LEU A 6 22.43 -20.57 41.27
C LEU A 6 22.45 -19.14 40.71
N ALA A 7 23.15 -18.21 41.36
CA ALA A 7 23.13 -16.79 41.01
C ALA A 7 23.65 -16.45 39.59
N PRO A 8 24.76 -17.04 39.09
CA PRO A 8 25.27 -16.69 37.75
C PRO A 8 24.37 -17.20 36.62
N LEU A 9 23.77 -18.39 36.80
CA LEU A 9 22.88 -19.00 35.81
C LEU A 9 21.57 -18.23 35.69
N VAL A 10 21.01 -17.76 36.81
CA VAL A 10 19.78 -16.96 36.82
C VAL A 10 20.00 -15.59 36.17
N LEU A 11 21.15 -14.95 36.41
CA LEU A 11 21.53 -13.69 35.74
C LEU A 11 21.74 -13.87 34.23
N PHE A 12 22.31 -14.98 33.79
CA PHE A 12 22.51 -15.28 32.38
C PHE A 12 21.18 -15.48 31.63
N VAL A 13 20.23 -16.20 32.25
CA VAL A 13 18.88 -16.40 31.71
C VAL A 13 18.08 -15.10 31.63
N LEU A 14 18.17 -14.25 32.67
CA LEU A 14 17.54 -12.92 32.68
C LEU A 14 18.10 -12.02 31.57
N ALA A 15 19.41 -11.98 31.38
CA ALA A 15 20.03 -11.15 30.34
C ALA A 15 19.65 -11.56 28.91
N THR A 16 19.50 -12.86 28.64
CA THR A 16 19.02 -13.35 27.34
C THR A 16 17.53 -13.09 27.09
N SER A 17 16.71 -13.02 28.14
CA SER A 17 15.27 -12.75 28.02
C SER A 17 14.96 -11.30 27.61
N ILE A 18 15.87 -10.36 27.91
CA ILE A 18 15.70 -8.93 27.60
C ILE A 18 16.01 -8.65 26.12
N MET A 19 16.84 -9.46 25.46
CA MET A 19 17.09 -9.31 24.01
C MET A 19 15.93 -9.81 23.13
N PHE A 20 15.02 -10.62 23.68
CA PHE A 20 13.87 -11.19 22.95
C PHE A 20 12.55 -10.47 23.19
N SER A 21 12.52 -9.42 24.01
CA SER A 21 11.40 -8.49 24.03
C SER A 21 11.55 -7.44 22.92
N VAL A 22 11.71 -7.92 21.67
CA VAL A 22 11.26 -7.13 20.54
C VAL A 22 9.75 -7.17 20.69
N LYS A 23 9.20 -6.13 21.33
CA LYS A 23 7.78 -5.81 21.23
C LYS A 23 7.41 -6.10 19.80
N ASN A 24 6.53 -7.07 19.57
CA ASN A 24 5.81 -7.15 18.31
C ASN A 24 5.06 -5.81 18.26
N ILE A 25 5.74 -4.78 17.78
CA ILE A 25 5.11 -3.71 17.03
C ILE A 25 4.40 -4.55 15.99
N GLU A 26 3.08 -4.64 16.11
CA GLU A 26 2.23 -5.21 15.08
C GLU A 26 2.64 -4.48 13.80
N ALA A 27 3.61 -5.02 13.08
CA ALA A 27 3.92 -4.57 11.76
C ALA A 27 2.65 -4.95 11.04
N ALA A 28 1.80 -3.94 10.75
CA ALA A 28 0.57 -4.16 10.03
C ALA A 28 0.91 -5.11 8.88
N ASP A 29 0.27 -6.28 8.83
CA ASP A 29 0.51 -7.24 7.77
C ASP A 29 -0.02 -6.62 6.48
N CYS A 30 0.85 -5.87 5.79
CA CYS A 30 0.54 -5.16 4.57
C CYS A 30 0.59 -6.16 3.41
N SER A 31 -0.28 -7.17 3.45
CA SER A 31 -0.42 -8.19 2.42
C SER A 31 -1.90 -8.44 2.12
N GLY A 32 -2.19 -8.90 0.91
CA GLY A 32 -3.55 -9.16 0.45
C GLY A 32 -4.10 -8.13 -0.53
N ALA A 33 -5.34 -8.35 -0.95
CA ALA A 33 -6.04 -7.47 -1.88
C ALA A 33 -6.62 -6.25 -1.16
N CYS A 34 -6.61 -5.10 -1.85
CA CYS A 34 -7.27 -3.88 -1.40
C CYS A 34 -8.18 -3.31 -2.47
N SER A 35 -9.20 -2.57 -2.05
CA SER A 35 -9.93 -1.70 -2.97
C SER A 35 -9.26 -0.34 -3.04
N VAL A 36 -9.14 0.19 -4.26
CA VAL A 36 -8.55 1.53 -4.48
C VAL A 36 -9.40 2.64 -3.83
N PHE A 37 -10.67 2.33 -3.56
CA PHE A 37 -11.63 3.22 -2.92
C PHE A 37 -11.70 3.06 -1.38
N GLU A 38 -11.00 2.08 -0.81
CA GLU A 38 -10.98 1.82 0.64
C GLU A 38 -10.20 2.91 1.39
N LYS A 39 -10.71 3.33 2.56
CA LYS A 39 -10.08 4.34 3.43
C LYS A 39 -10.15 3.90 4.91
N PRO A 40 -9.02 3.81 5.64
CA PRO A 40 -7.65 3.82 5.14
C PRO A 40 -7.38 2.58 4.26
N PRO A 41 -6.52 2.67 3.23
CA PRO A 41 -6.19 1.53 2.39
C PRO A 41 -5.61 0.40 3.26
N CYS A 42 -5.91 -0.86 2.94
CA CYS A 42 -5.33 -2.00 3.65
C CYS A 42 -5.60 -2.02 5.16
N ARG A 43 -6.66 -1.35 5.62
CA ARG A 43 -7.05 -1.19 7.03
C ARG A 43 -5.95 -0.61 7.93
N SER A 44 -4.92 0.00 7.34
CA SER A 44 -3.77 0.55 8.07
C SER A 44 -3.25 1.82 7.38
N ARG A 45 -2.81 2.79 8.18
CA ARG A 45 -2.15 4.00 7.65
C ARG A 45 -0.69 3.75 7.29
N ASP A 46 -0.15 2.62 7.75
CA ASP A 46 1.24 2.21 7.52
C ASP A 46 1.38 1.34 6.28
N CYS A 47 0.29 1.10 5.53
CA CYS A 47 0.29 0.29 4.30
C CYS A 47 -0.16 1.12 3.10
N PHE A 48 0.33 0.75 1.92
CA PHE A 48 -0.11 1.34 0.65
C PHE A 48 -0.86 0.30 -0.17
N CYS A 49 -1.89 0.74 -0.89
CA CYS A 49 -2.59 -0.06 -1.87
C CYS A 49 -2.07 0.31 -3.26
N ILE A 50 -1.38 -0.61 -3.95
CA ILE A 50 -0.96 -0.40 -5.35
C ILE A 50 -2.05 -0.97 -6.26
N PRO A 51 -2.70 -0.15 -7.11
CA PRO A 51 -3.67 -0.67 -8.07
C PRO A 51 -2.98 -1.58 -9.08
N MET A 52 -3.50 -2.79 -9.21
CA MET A 52 -3.18 -3.72 -10.30
C MET A 52 -4.29 -3.73 -11.36
N GLY A 53 -5.45 -3.19 -11.02
CA GLY A 53 -6.58 -2.95 -11.89
C GLY A 53 -7.34 -1.68 -11.45
N ILE A 54 -8.41 -1.35 -12.17
CA ILE A 54 -9.19 -0.12 -11.95
C ILE A 54 -9.81 -0.05 -10.55
N PHE A 55 -10.23 -1.18 -9.98
CA PHE A 55 -10.92 -1.24 -8.68
C PHE A 55 -10.16 -2.03 -7.61
N VAL A 56 -9.13 -2.79 -8.02
CA VAL A 56 -8.42 -3.74 -7.17
C VAL A 56 -6.93 -3.44 -7.16
N GLY A 57 -6.34 -3.54 -5.99
CA GLY A 57 -4.91 -3.42 -5.78
C GLY A 57 -4.38 -4.47 -4.82
N VAL A 58 -3.10 -4.34 -4.52
CA VAL A 58 -2.39 -5.18 -3.55
C VAL A 58 -1.82 -4.29 -2.44
N CYS A 59 -1.99 -4.74 -1.21
CA CYS A 59 -1.39 -4.13 -0.04
C CYS A 59 0.09 -4.41 0.01
N ILE A 60 0.88 -3.37 0.28
CA ILE A 60 2.32 -3.47 0.45
C ILE A 60 2.80 -2.59 1.59
N SER A 61 3.90 -3.00 2.21
CA SER A 61 4.54 -2.29 3.31
C SER A 61 5.40 -1.12 2.83
N PRO A 62 5.69 -0.13 3.69
CA PRO A 62 6.49 1.06 3.33
C PRO A 62 7.92 0.69 2.91
N PHE A 63 8.46 -0.41 3.45
CA PHE A 63 9.78 -0.92 3.07
C PHE A 63 9.85 -1.36 1.60
N GLY A 64 8.71 -1.61 0.96
CA GLY A 64 8.59 -1.86 -0.47
C GLY A 64 8.37 -0.61 -1.33
N LEU A 65 8.28 0.61 -0.75
CA LEU A 65 7.88 1.82 -1.48
C LEU A 65 8.75 2.16 -2.69
N SER A 66 10.06 1.88 -2.64
CA SER A 66 10.94 2.11 -3.80
C SER A 66 10.59 1.16 -4.95
N ALA A 67 10.36 -0.12 -4.66
CA ALA A 67 9.89 -1.09 -5.63
C ALA A 67 8.46 -0.76 -6.11
N ALA A 68 7.61 -0.26 -5.21
CA ALA A 68 6.25 0.17 -5.52
C ALA A 68 6.21 1.38 -6.45
N ALA A 69 7.03 2.39 -6.18
CA ALA A 69 7.13 3.58 -7.02
C ALA A 69 7.59 3.22 -8.43
N LYS A 70 8.55 2.29 -8.53
CA LYS A 70 8.99 1.72 -9.81
C LYS A 70 7.85 0.95 -10.50
N MET A 71 7.12 0.10 -9.77
CA MET A 71 5.96 -0.61 -10.32
C MET A 71 4.87 0.34 -10.81
N ILE A 72 4.61 1.45 -10.11
CA ILE A 72 3.63 2.46 -10.51
C ILE A 72 4.07 3.17 -11.80
N ASP A 73 5.34 3.56 -11.87
CA ASP A 73 5.91 4.25 -13.03
C ASP A 73 5.90 3.35 -14.28
N GLU A 74 6.28 2.08 -14.10
CA GLU A 74 6.30 1.07 -15.15
C GLU A 74 4.91 0.53 -15.53
N HIS A 75 3.88 0.76 -14.70
CA HIS A 75 2.55 0.22 -14.98
C HIS A 75 1.94 0.89 -16.23
N PRO A 76 1.45 0.10 -17.21
CA PRO A 76 1.02 0.63 -18.50
C PRO A 76 -0.17 1.60 -18.40
N ASN A 77 -1.01 1.44 -17.38
CA ASN A 77 -2.23 2.24 -17.20
C ASN A 77 -2.21 3.18 -15.99
N LEU A 78 -1.15 3.19 -15.17
CA LEU A 78 -1.06 4.18 -14.08
C LEU A 78 -0.42 5.45 -14.62
N CYS A 79 -0.85 6.59 -14.09
CA CYS A 79 -0.45 7.89 -14.58
C CYS A 79 -0.43 8.95 -13.49
N LYS A 80 0.42 9.96 -13.67
CA LYS A 80 0.37 11.24 -12.92
C LYS A 80 -0.19 12.38 -13.77
N SER A 81 -0.21 12.22 -15.09
CA SER A 81 -0.71 13.22 -16.04
C SER A 81 -1.32 12.58 -17.29
N ASP A 82 -2.12 13.35 -18.02
CA ASP A 82 -2.70 12.95 -19.31
C ASP A 82 -1.63 12.66 -20.36
N GLU A 83 -0.52 13.42 -20.33
CA GLU A 83 0.61 13.24 -21.23
C GLU A 83 1.27 11.87 -21.04
N GLU A 84 1.33 11.37 -19.81
CA GLU A 84 1.87 10.05 -19.52
C GLU A 84 1.01 8.95 -20.14
N CYS A 85 -0.32 9.08 -20.08
CA CYS A 85 -1.24 8.15 -20.76
C CYS A 85 -1.04 8.15 -22.27
N MET A 86 -0.88 9.33 -22.87
CA MET A 86 -0.64 9.44 -24.31
C MET A 86 0.72 8.83 -24.70
N LYS A 87 1.77 9.06 -23.92
CA LYS A 87 3.10 8.46 -24.12
C LYS A 87 3.08 6.94 -23.99
N LYS A 88 2.31 6.40 -23.03
CA LYS A 88 2.13 4.96 -22.80
C LYS A 88 1.19 4.31 -23.82
N GLY A 89 0.39 5.09 -24.54
CA GLY A 89 -0.62 4.57 -25.48
C GLY A 89 -1.81 3.89 -24.80
N SER A 90 -1.99 4.09 -23.49
CA SER A 90 -3.06 3.48 -22.68
C SER A 90 -4.31 4.36 -22.55
N GLY A 91 -4.27 5.56 -23.11
CA GLY A 91 -5.40 6.49 -23.12
C GLY A 91 -4.93 7.91 -23.40
N ASN A 92 -5.83 8.87 -23.22
CA ASN A 92 -5.54 10.30 -23.37
C ASN A 92 -6.02 11.13 -22.17
N PHE A 93 -6.53 10.50 -21.13
CA PHE A 93 -6.98 11.14 -19.90
C PHE A 93 -6.57 10.31 -18.68
N CYS A 94 -5.96 10.97 -17.71
CA CYS A 94 -5.57 10.40 -16.42
C CYS A 94 -6.64 10.72 -15.38
N ALA A 95 -7.45 9.71 -15.02
CA ALA A 95 -8.48 9.87 -14.00
C ALA A 95 -7.89 9.60 -12.60
N PRO A 96 -7.82 10.60 -11.69
CA PRO A 96 -7.26 10.40 -10.37
C PRO A 96 -8.15 9.51 -9.51
N TYR A 97 -7.54 8.66 -8.68
CA TYR A 97 -8.28 7.90 -7.68
C TYR A 97 -8.84 8.83 -6.59
N PRO A 98 -10.06 8.60 -6.08
CA PRO A 98 -10.69 9.45 -5.05
C PRO A 98 -10.14 9.15 -3.63
N ASN A 99 -8.82 8.96 -3.52
CA ASN A 99 -8.13 8.57 -2.31
C ASN A 99 -6.89 9.45 -2.11
N HIS A 100 -6.85 10.23 -1.03
CA HIS A 100 -5.73 11.16 -0.76
C HIS A 100 -4.42 10.45 -0.39
N TYR A 101 -4.45 9.13 -0.16
CA TYR A 101 -3.26 8.31 0.00
C TYR A 101 -2.60 7.94 -1.34
N MET A 102 -3.23 8.27 -2.49
CA MET A 102 -2.75 7.94 -3.82
C MET A 102 -2.62 9.20 -4.69
N ASN A 103 -1.40 9.48 -5.13
CA ASN A 103 -1.08 10.66 -5.95
C ASN A 103 -0.97 10.32 -7.45
N TYR A 104 -1.67 9.28 -7.88
CA TYR A 104 -1.70 8.81 -9.27
C TYR A 104 -3.13 8.41 -9.63
N GLY A 105 -3.38 8.29 -10.94
CA GLY A 105 -4.65 7.90 -11.52
C GLY A 105 -4.53 6.69 -12.41
N TRP A 106 -5.61 6.44 -13.15
CA TRP A 106 -5.70 5.41 -14.17
C TRP A 106 -5.97 6.04 -15.54
N CYS A 107 -5.31 5.53 -16.57
CA CYS A 107 -5.48 5.98 -17.94
C CYS A 107 -6.79 5.48 -18.53
N PHE A 108 -7.53 6.40 -19.14
CA PHE A 108 -8.72 6.10 -19.90
C PHE A 108 -8.68 6.80 -21.26
N ASN A 109 -9.46 6.27 -22.20
CA ASN A 109 -9.86 7.04 -23.36
C ASN A 109 -10.94 8.03 -22.96
N PHE A 110 -10.75 9.29 -23.33
CA PHE A 110 -11.70 10.36 -23.08
C PHE A 110 -13.03 10.03 -23.76
N GLY A 111 -14.13 10.16 -23.02
CA GLY A 111 -15.48 9.82 -23.49
C GLY A 111 -15.86 8.34 -23.42
N SER A 112 -14.94 7.45 -23.03
CA SER A 112 -15.23 6.03 -22.82
C SER A 112 -16.27 5.79 -21.72
N ASP A 113 -17.03 4.70 -21.83
CA ASP A 113 -18.05 4.36 -20.83
C ASP A 113 -17.40 3.88 -19.52
N GLU A 114 -16.20 3.31 -19.59
CA GLU A 114 -15.38 2.97 -18.43
C GLU A 114 -15.01 4.21 -17.63
N LEU A 115 -14.59 5.30 -18.30
CA LEU A 115 -14.30 6.58 -17.63
C LEU A 115 -15.55 7.15 -16.96
N LYS A 116 -16.70 7.13 -17.64
CA LYS A 116 -17.97 7.60 -17.06
C LYS A 116 -18.34 6.79 -15.82
N GLY A 117 -18.21 5.47 -15.88
CA GLY A 117 -18.47 4.57 -14.75
C GLY A 117 -17.53 4.83 -13.58
N PHE A 118 -16.24 4.97 -13.85
CA PHE A 118 -15.23 5.30 -12.84
C PHE A 118 -15.53 6.62 -12.12
N LEU A 119 -15.80 7.68 -12.89
CA LEU A 119 -16.13 8.99 -12.33
C LEU A 119 -17.45 8.99 -11.54
N ALA A 120 -18.45 8.22 -11.98
CA ALA A 120 -19.71 8.07 -11.26
C ALA A 120 -19.51 7.40 -9.89
N MET A 121 -18.72 6.33 -9.84
CA MET A 121 -18.36 5.65 -8.58
C MET A 121 -17.54 6.56 -7.67
N ALA A 122 -16.53 7.24 -8.20
CA ALA A 122 -15.72 8.18 -7.43
C ALA A 122 -16.57 9.28 -6.78
N ARG A 123 -17.55 9.82 -7.51
CA ARG A 123 -18.51 10.81 -6.98
C ARG A 123 -19.42 10.23 -5.90
N ALA A 124 -19.85 8.99 -6.02
CA ALA A 124 -20.69 8.34 -5.01
C ALA A 124 -19.95 8.13 -3.68
N ILE A 125 -18.64 7.86 -3.75
CA ILE A 125 -17.78 7.57 -2.59
C ILE A 125 -17.27 8.85 -1.91
N SER A 126 -17.32 9.99 -2.60
CA SER A 126 -16.92 11.30 -2.05
C SER A 126 -18.04 12.03 -1.29
N LYS A 127 -19.27 11.50 -1.26
CA LYS A 127 -20.40 12.04 -0.49
C LYS A 127 -20.46 11.40 0.88
#